data_AF-A0A9W8AXU9-F1
#
_entry.id   AF-A0A9W8AXU9-F1
#
_cell.length_a   1.000
_cell.length_b   1.000
_cell.length_c   1.000
_cell.angle_alpha   90.00
_cell.angle_beta   90.00
_cell.angle_gamma   90.00
#
_symmetry.space_group_name_H-M   'P 1'
#
loop_
_entity.id
_entity.type
_entity.pdbx_description
1 polymer ?
#
loop_
_entity_poly.entity_id
_entity_poly.type
_entity_poly.pdbx_seq_one_letter_code
_entity_poly.pdbx_strand_id
1 'polypeptide(L)'
;MATAALKPPHPTTNPMVSATPGFGAGMFGNAAKPTTTLGFGGPMTASSYGAMGASSAANGTKPQTLADLAARYGSDTLVKTRLKLEMYLAVPNCPSRQYVIERIRALAMSGVVASYNSEGGAREVTLDGGSTKPWTSPPYPTDAQLLFHLFCAYMDLITPGASLEANGGRPFSFRYVVQADQEPNPNQTLQIKQFARPPSHFAVLYERVCYEVPVRRDSLFFAVATFLLLAKEKEAGYLGLLNVNTKSVRLDLLTSRLSINSLISL
;
A
#
# COMPACT_ATOMS: atom_id res chain seq x y z
N MET A 1 -54.91 -16.72 39.38
CA MET A 1 -55.29 -15.29 39.30
C MET A 1 -54.11 -14.52 38.73
N ALA A 2 -54.40 -13.58 37.81
CA ALA A 2 -53.53 -12.54 37.24
C ALA A 2 -52.47 -12.93 36.19
N THR A 3 -52.98 -13.07 34.97
CA THR A 3 -52.41 -12.64 33.68
C THR A 3 -51.90 -11.19 33.70
N ALA A 4 -50.76 -10.91 33.06
CA ALA A 4 -50.47 -9.70 32.25
C ALA A 4 -48.97 -9.62 31.90
N ALA A 5 -48.50 -9.12 30.78
CA ALA A 5 -49.02 -8.85 29.44
C ALA A 5 -47.80 -8.38 28.64
N LEU A 6 -47.67 -8.83 27.40
CA LEU A 6 -46.71 -8.30 26.44
C LEU A 6 -46.89 -6.78 26.28
N LYS A 7 -45.78 -6.05 26.24
CA LYS A 7 -45.76 -4.65 25.78
C LYS A 7 -45.47 -4.63 24.28
N PRO A 8 -46.36 -4.09 23.43
CA PRO A 8 -46.13 -3.94 21.98
C PRO A 8 -45.26 -2.73 21.65
N PRO A 9 -44.64 -2.69 20.45
CA PRO A 9 -43.79 -1.59 20.00
C PRO A 9 -44.62 -0.39 19.53
N HIS A 10 -44.18 0.83 19.84
CA HIS A 10 -44.72 2.04 19.24
C HIS A 10 -44.01 2.37 17.91
N PRO A 11 -44.76 2.82 16.89
CA PRO A 11 -44.27 3.19 15.57
C PRO A 11 -43.88 4.68 15.51
N THR A 12 -43.42 5.11 14.32
CA THR A 12 -43.14 6.46 13.80
C THR A 12 -41.65 6.77 13.63
N THR A 13 -41.12 7.27 12.51
CA THR A 13 -41.64 7.68 11.20
C THR A 13 -40.40 7.88 10.30
N ASN A 14 -40.33 7.21 9.16
CA ASN A 14 -39.40 7.57 8.08
C ASN A 14 -40.04 8.67 7.23
N PRO A 15 -39.34 9.77 6.91
CA PRO A 15 -39.62 10.49 5.68
C PRO A 15 -38.82 9.87 4.53
N MET A 16 -39.57 9.29 3.58
CA MET A 16 -39.14 9.04 2.21
C MET A 16 -38.67 10.36 1.59
N VAL A 17 -37.52 10.36 0.91
CA VAL A 17 -37.26 11.31 -0.17
C VAL A 17 -36.97 10.49 -1.42
N SER A 18 -37.91 10.60 -2.35
CA SER A 18 -37.96 10.04 -3.69
C SER A 18 -36.85 10.59 -4.58
N ALA A 19 -36.32 9.70 -5.41
CA ALA A 19 -35.50 10.01 -6.56
C ALA A 19 -36.29 10.76 -7.66
N THR A 20 -35.62 11.68 -8.37
CA THR A 20 -35.78 11.90 -9.82
C THR A 20 -34.48 12.53 -10.37
N PRO A 21 -33.95 12.07 -11.53
CA PRO A 21 -32.63 12.43 -12.02
C PRO A 21 -32.65 13.73 -12.85
N GLY A 22 -31.67 14.60 -12.61
CA GLY A 22 -31.41 15.82 -13.37
C GLY A 22 -30.14 15.69 -14.21
N PHE A 23 -30.28 15.98 -15.50
CA PHE A 23 -29.29 15.96 -16.56
C PHE A 23 -28.08 16.89 -16.35
N GLY A 24 -26.92 16.44 -16.82
CA GLY A 24 -25.72 17.23 -17.11
C GLY A 24 -24.59 16.29 -17.55
N ALA A 25 -24.46 15.92 -18.82
CA ALA A 25 -23.63 16.65 -19.81
C ALA A 25 -22.31 17.11 -19.17
N GLY A 26 -21.21 16.39 -19.28
CA GLY A 26 -20.50 16.09 -20.53
C GLY A 26 -19.31 17.05 -20.63
N MET A 27 -18.10 16.59 -20.27
CA MET A 27 -16.87 17.35 -20.55
C MET A 27 -15.69 16.40 -20.74
N PHE A 28 -15.77 15.62 -21.82
CA PHE A 28 -14.62 15.05 -22.50
C PHE A 28 -14.19 16.01 -23.62
N GLY A 29 -12.90 16.23 -23.74
CA GLY A 29 -12.26 16.67 -24.98
C GLY A 29 -11.91 18.16 -25.05
N ASN A 30 -10.60 18.43 -25.09
CA ASN A 30 -10.12 19.42 -26.05
C ASN A 30 -8.87 18.87 -26.74
N ALA A 31 -9.10 18.01 -27.72
CA ALA A 31 -8.15 17.73 -28.78
C ALA A 31 -8.26 18.88 -29.78
N ALA A 32 -7.23 19.73 -29.82
CA ALA A 32 -7.13 20.79 -30.81
C ALA A 32 -6.99 20.18 -32.21
N LYS A 33 -7.94 20.50 -33.10
CA LYS A 33 -7.81 20.24 -34.54
C LYS A 33 -6.89 21.28 -35.19
N PRO A 34 -6.05 20.90 -36.16
CA PRO A 34 -5.27 21.86 -36.93
C PRO A 34 -6.17 22.57 -37.95
N THR A 35 -6.18 23.91 -37.92
CA THR A 35 -6.79 24.74 -38.97
C THR A 35 -5.71 25.13 -39.96
N THR A 36 -5.82 24.61 -41.17
CA THR A 36 -5.07 25.04 -42.35
C THR A 36 -5.57 26.39 -42.83
N THR A 37 -4.77 27.43 -42.62
CA THR A 37 -4.93 28.73 -43.30
C THR A 37 -3.64 29.03 -44.05
N LEU A 38 -3.76 29.04 -45.38
CA LEU A 38 -2.75 29.50 -46.34
C LEU A 38 -2.59 31.02 -46.22
N GLY A 39 -1.37 31.49 -45.99
CA GLY A 39 -1.00 32.91 -45.98
C GLY A 39 0.46 33.08 -46.39
N PHE A 40 0.66 33.80 -47.49
CA PHE A 40 1.90 33.99 -48.25
C PHE A 40 2.54 35.36 -47.87
N GLY A 41 3.85 35.42 -47.62
CA GLY A 41 4.62 36.69 -47.54
C GLY A 41 5.48 36.86 -46.28
N GLY A 42 6.82 36.90 -46.44
CA GLY A 42 7.88 36.91 -45.38
C GLY A 42 8.08 38.24 -44.59
N PRO A 43 9.30 38.59 -44.11
CA PRO A 43 10.60 37.91 -44.18
C PRO A 43 11.20 37.52 -42.81
N MET A 44 12.31 36.78 -42.91
CA MET A 44 13.12 36.16 -41.86
C MET A 44 13.71 37.15 -40.84
N THR A 45 13.59 36.84 -39.55
CA THR A 45 14.54 37.29 -38.53
C THR A 45 15.03 36.09 -37.74
N ALA A 46 16.31 35.78 -37.94
CA ALA A 46 17.05 34.75 -37.23
C ALA A 46 17.28 35.18 -35.77
N SER A 47 16.94 34.32 -34.81
CA SER A 47 17.49 34.37 -33.46
C SER A 47 17.74 32.97 -32.93
N SER A 48 19.02 32.62 -32.98
CA SER A 48 19.78 31.87 -31.98
C SER A 48 19.18 30.58 -31.41
N TYR A 49 19.74 29.47 -31.90
CA TYR A 49 19.98 28.27 -31.10
C TYR A 49 20.62 28.64 -29.76
N GLY A 50 19.90 28.42 -28.67
CA GLY A 50 20.34 28.66 -27.30
C GLY A 50 20.22 27.39 -26.47
N ALA A 51 21.33 26.66 -26.42
CA ALA A 51 21.85 25.86 -25.32
C ALA A 51 20.88 24.99 -24.49
N MET A 52 21.11 23.68 -24.60
CA MET A 52 20.84 22.68 -23.57
C MET A 52 21.14 23.23 -22.16
N GLY A 53 20.13 23.19 -21.30
CA GLY A 53 20.31 23.27 -19.85
C GLY A 53 20.98 22.00 -19.35
N ALA A 54 22.29 21.90 -19.51
CA ALA A 54 23.12 21.04 -18.69
C ALA A 54 23.12 21.65 -17.29
N SER A 55 22.28 21.12 -16.39
CA SER A 55 22.35 21.45 -14.97
C SER A 55 23.73 21.04 -14.46
N SER A 56 24.53 22.06 -14.21
CA SER A 56 25.87 22.00 -13.65
C SER A 56 25.88 21.20 -12.35
N ALA A 57 26.81 20.25 -12.27
CA ALA A 57 27.16 19.53 -11.05
C ALA A 57 27.66 20.53 -10.00
N ALA A 58 26.77 20.99 -9.14
CA ALA A 58 27.11 21.78 -7.96
C ALA A 58 27.81 20.87 -6.93
N ASN A 59 29.14 20.82 -7.02
CA ASN A 59 30.02 20.32 -5.96
C ASN A 59 29.82 21.18 -4.70
N GLY A 60 29.25 20.61 -3.63
CA GLY A 60 29.28 21.19 -2.29
C GLY A 60 27.93 21.32 -1.55
N THR A 61 26.79 21.20 -2.24
CA THR A 61 25.48 21.25 -1.56
C THR A 61 25.04 19.86 -1.09
N LYS A 62 24.66 19.74 0.19
CA LYS A 62 24.09 18.50 0.74
C LYS A 62 22.85 18.11 -0.09
N PRO A 63 22.69 16.83 -0.48
CA PRO A 63 21.53 16.40 -1.25
C PRO A 63 20.23 16.78 -0.54
N GLN A 64 19.33 17.44 -1.25
CA GLN A 64 18.06 17.93 -0.69
C GLN A 64 16.93 16.90 -0.81
N THR A 65 17.02 16.01 -1.80
CA THR A 65 16.00 14.99 -2.06
C THR A 65 16.61 13.60 -2.14
N LEU A 66 15.80 12.57 -1.98
CA LEU A 66 16.24 11.18 -2.19
C LEU A 66 16.67 10.94 -3.64
N ALA A 67 16.02 11.59 -4.61
CA ALA A 67 16.39 11.50 -6.02
C ALA A 67 17.77 12.13 -6.28
N ASP A 68 18.05 13.30 -5.71
CA ASP A 68 19.35 13.97 -5.80
C ASP A 68 20.46 13.14 -5.13
N LEU A 69 20.15 12.53 -3.98
CA LEU A 69 21.05 11.62 -3.28
C LEU A 69 21.35 10.36 -4.10
N ALA A 70 20.34 9.77 -4.74
CA ALA A 70 20.51 8.62 -5.63
C ALA A 70 21.30 8.96 -6.90
N ALA A 71 21.05 10.12 -7.51
CA ALA A 71 21.74 10.55 -8.72
C ALA A 71 23.23 10.81 -8.47
N ARG A 72 23.59 11.41 -7.32
CA ARG A 72 24.98 11.77 -7.00
C ARG A 72 25.80 10.61 -6.44
N TYR A 73 25.18 9.76 -5.63
CA TYR A 73 25.89 8.75 -4.83
C TYR A 73 25.30 7.35 -4.98
N GLY A 74 24.56 7.07 -6.05
CA GLY A 74 23.85 5.80 -6.25
C GLY A 74 24.75 4.55 -6.30
N SER A 75 26.06 4.71 -6.52
CA SER A 75 27.04 3.62 -6.45
C SER A 75 27.44 3.24 -5.01
N ASP A 76 27.38 4.19 -4.07
CA ASP A 76 27.78 4.00 -2.68
C ASP A 76 26.84 3.03 -1.94
N THR A 77 27.44 2.05 -1.27
CA THR A 77 26.75 1.04 -0.47
C THR A 77 25.89 1.65 0.64
N LEU A 78 26.35 2.72 1.28
CA LEU A 78 25.58 3.39 2.35
C LEU A 78 24.32 4.05 1.78
N VAL A 79 24.45 4.69 0.62
CA VAL A 79 23.33 5.33 -0.08
C VAL A 79 22.34 4.29 -0.59
N LYS A 80 22.80 3.20 -1.19
CA LYS A 80 21.93 2.06 -1.55
C LYS A 80 21.16 1.52 -0.35
N THR A 81 21.83 1.34 0.78
CA THR A 81 21.21 0.85 2.01
C THR A 81 20.15 1.84 2.52
N ARG A 82 20.48 3.14 2.54
CA ARG A 82 19.53 4.19 2.90
C ARG A 82 18.30 4.18 2.00
N LEU A 83 18.47 4.13 0.67
CA LEU A 83 17.35 4.12 -0.28
C LEU A 83 16.42 2.91 -0.03
N LYS A 84 16.98 1.73 0.26
CA LYS A 84 16.18 0.56 0.66
C LYS A 84 15.42 0.79 1.96
N LEU A 85 16.05 1.39 2.97
CA LEU A 85 15.40 1.71 4.24
C LEU A 85 14.24 2.70 4.06
N GLU A 86 14.38 3.69 3.17
CA GLU A 86 13.30 4.64 2.90
C GLU A 86 12.04 3.94 2.34
N MET A 87 12.17 2.81 1.63
CA MET A 87 10.99 2.04 1.18
C MET A 87 10.16 1.49 2.34
N TYR A 88 10.79 1.11 3.45
CA TYR A 88 10.13 0.63 4.66
C TYR A 88 9.57 1.75 5.53
N LEU A 89 10.16 2.95 5.45
CA LEU A 89 9.79 4.10 6.28
C LEU A 89 8.76 5.01 5.60
N ALA A 90 8.61 4.92 4.28
CA ALA A 90 7.64 5.67 3.49
C ALA A 90 6.23 5.06 3.58
N VAL A 91 5.66 5.04 4.79
CA VAL A 91 4.30 4.58 5.05
C VAL A 91 3.30 5.60 4.50
N PRO A 92 2.35 5.20 3.62
CA PRO A 92 1.36 6.12 3.05
C PRO A 92 0.53 6.82 4.12
N ASN A 93 0.25 8.10 3.91
CA ASN A 93 -0.61 8.93 4.78
C ASN A 93 -0.17 9.03 6.25
N CYS A 94 1.07 8.65 6.58
CA CYS A 94 1.61 8.77 7.93
C CYS A 94 2.45 10.06 8.07
N PRO A 95 2.08 11.00 8.96
CA PRO A 95 2.77 12.28 9.08
C PRO A 95 4.06 12.22 9.90
N SER A 96 4.26 11.17 10.71
CA SER A 96 5.40 11.05 11.63
C SER A 96 6.29 9.87 11.30
N ARG A 97 7.50 10.16 10.80
CA ARG A 97 8.54 9.14 10.62
C ARG A 97 9.02 8.55 11.94
N GLN A 98 9.08 9.36 12.99
CA GLN A 98 9.52 8.91 14.31
C GLN A 98 8.57 7.86 14.87
N TYR A 99 7.26 8.07 14.74
CA TYR A 99 6.24 7.09 15.10
C TYR A 99 6.51 5.72 14.45
N VAL A 100 6.76 5.71 13.14
CA VAL A 100 7.05 4.48 12.38
C VAL A 100 8.28 3.76 12.95
N ILE A 101 9.38 4.48 13.18
CA ILE A 101 10.62 3.91 13.70
C ILE A 101 10.42 3.32 15.11
N GLU A 102 9.81 4.08 16.01
CA GLU A 102 9.54 3.64 17.37
C GLU A 102 8.62 2.42 17.40
N ARG A 103 7.60 2.40 16.53
CA ARG A 103 6.68 1.27 16.46
C ARG A 103 7.34 0.02 15.92
N ILE A 104 8.15 0.12 14.85
CA ILE A 104 8.92 -1.00 14.33
C ILE A 104 9.83 -1.56 15.42
N ARG A 105 10.55 -0.70 16.17
CA ARG A 105 11.42 -1.13 17.27
C ARG A 105 10.62 -1.86 18.35
N ALA A 106 9.49 -1.31 18.78
CA ALA A 106 8.65 -1.91 19.81
C ALA A 106 8.07 -3.27 19.40
N LEU A 107 7.63 -3.42 18.15
CA LEU A 107 7.12 -4.68 17.61
C LEU A 107 8.24 -5.73 17.50
N ALA A 108 9.43 -5.33 17.06
CA ALA A 108 10.60 -6.21 16.87
C ALA A 108 11.17 -6.75 18.20
N MET A 109 11.06 -6.02 19.31
CA MET A 109 11.55 -6.46 20.62
C MET A 109 10.63 -7.49 21.30
N SER A 110 9.39 -7.64 20.86
CA SER A 110 8.44 -8.57 21.46
C SER A 110 8.46 -9.92 20.73
N GLY A 111 8.77 -11.00 21.45
CA GLY A 111 9.06 -12.33 20.87
C GLY A 111 7.96 -12.93 19.98
N VAL A 112 6.70 -12.52 20.14
CA VAL A 112 5.61 -12.75 19.19
C VAL A 112 4.63 -11.59 19.29
N VAL A 113 5.03 -10.39 18.86
CA VAL A 113 4.09 -9.27 18.66
C VAL A 113 3.15 -9.06 19.87
N ALA A 114 3.64 -9.21 21.10
CA ALA A 114 2.79 -9.25 22.30
C ALA A 114 2.06 -7.90 22.49
N SER A 115 2.73 -6.82 22.08
CA SER A 115 2.21 -5.45 22.04
C SER A 115 1.41 -5.12 20.77
N TYR A 116 1.24 -6.06 19.85
CA TYR A 116 0.51 -5.85 18.59
C TYR A 116 -0.96 -5.57 18.83
N ASN A 117 -1.48 -4.62 18.09
CA ASN A 117 -2.88 -4.30 18.02
C ASN A 117 -3.28 -4.13 16.55
N SER A 118 -4.06 -5.06 16.01
CA SER A 118 -4.54 -5.00 14.62
C SER A 118 -5.39 -3.76 14.32
N GLU A 119 -6.02 -3.22 15.36
CA GLU A 119 -6.97 -2.12 15.28
C GLU A 119 -6.37 -0.80 15.76
N GLY A 120 -5.16 -0.84 16.33
CA GLY A 120 -4.54 0.27 17.03
C GLY A 120 -3.06 0.42 16.72
N GLY A 121 -2.43 1.35 17.42
CA GLY A 121 -0.98 1.55 17.35
C GLY A 121 -0.44 2.07 18.68
N ALA A 122 0.85 2.42 18.71
CA ALA A 122 1.47 2.97 19.91
C ALA A 122 1.04 4.41 20.20
N ARG A 123 1.19 4.83 21.45
CA ARG A 123 1.05 6.24 21.82
C ARG A 123 2.18 7.04 21.14
N GLU A 124 1.87 8.24 20.68
CA GLU A 124 2.86 9.13 20.07
C GLU A 124 3.71 9.77 21.16
N VAL A 125 5.03 9.68 21.02
CA VAL A 125 5.99 10.44 21.84
C VAL A 125 6.35 11.70 21.07
N THR A 126 6.00 12.87 21.59
CA THR A 126 6.31 14.13 20.94
C THR A 126 7.78 14.53 21.17
N LEU A 127 8.36 15.28 20.21
CA LEU A 127 9.78 15.66 20.16
C LEU A 127 10.27 16.46 21.38
N ASP A 128 9.36 17.06 22.12
CA ASP A 128 9.55 17.79 23.39
C ASP A 128 9.69 16.86 24.61
N GLY A 129 9.70 15.53 24.41
CA GLY A 129 10.15 14.55 25.41
C GLY A 129 9.25 14.37 26.64
N GLY A 130 8.08 15.01 26.67
CA GLY A 130 7.21 15.03 27.85
C GLY A 130 5.74 14.65 27.62
N SER A 131 5.20 14.75 26.40
CA SER A 131 3.77 14.45 26.16
C SER A 131 3.58 13.17 25.35
N THR A 132 2.83 12.24 25.94
CA THR A 132 2.47 10.96 25.33
C THR A 132 1.04 11.05 24.82
N LYS A 133 0.85 11.45 23.56
CA LYS A 133 -0.49 11.59 22.97
C LYS A 133 -1.10 10.21 22.70
N PRO A 134 -2.38 9.97 23.04
CA PRO A 134 -3.03 8.71 22.70
C PRO A 134 -3.03 8.50 21.18
N TRP A 135 -2.80 7.26 20.76
CA TRP A 135 -2.92 6.89 19.35
C TRP A 135 -4.30 7.27 18.84
N THR A 136 -4.35 7.94 17.69
CA THR A 136 -5.59 8.33 17.02
C THR A 136 -5.46 7.96 15.54
N SER A 137 -6.46 7.22 15.02
CA SER A 137 -6.57 6.91 13.60
C SER A 137 -7.81 7.57 13.02
N PRO A 138 -7.69 8.28 11.87
CA PRO A 138 -6.46 8.80 11.24
C PRO A 138 -5.76 9.89 12.10
N PRO A 139 -4.46 10.22 11.88
CA PRO A 139 -3.63 9.92 10.70
C PRO A 139 -2.57 8.82 10.89
N TYR A 140 -2.52 8.13 12.02
CA TYR A 140 -1.50 7.10 12.27
C TYR A 140 -1.97 5.70 11.81
N PRO A 141 -1.09 4.90 11.18
CA PRO A 141 -1.44 3.54 10.79
C PRO A 141 -1.63 2.65 12.03
N THR A 142 -2.45 1.61 11.88
CA THR A 142 -2.49 0.50 12.85
C THR A 142 -1.26 -0.39 12.69
N ASP A 143 -0.99 -1.27 13.66
CA ASP A 143 0.10 -2.23 13.53
C ASP A 143 -0.11 -3.18 12.35
N ALA A 144 -1.35 -3.55 12.05
CA ALA A 144 -1.66 -4.37 10.89
C ALA A 144 -1.27 -3.65 9.59
N GLN A 145 -1.63 -2.37 9.46
CA GLN A 145 -1.27 -1.56 8.30
C GLN A 145 0.25 -1.38 8.18
N LEU A 146 0.92 -1.13 9.31
CA LEU A 146 2.37 -0.97 9.35
C LEU A 146 3.09 -2.27 8.97
N LEU A 147 2.76 -3.40 9.59
CA LEU A 147 3.39 -4.68 9.28
C LEU A 147 3.09 -5.15 7.85
N PHE A 148 1.87 -4.89 7.34
CA PHE A 148 1.55 -5.15 5.94
C PHE A 148 2.40 -4.32 4.99
N HIS A 149 2.61 -3.04 5.30
CA HIS A 149 3.52 -2.18 4.54
C HIS A 149 4.96 -2.72 4.55
N LEU A 150 5.48 -3.15 5.70
CA LEU A 150 6.82 -3.75 5.79
C LEU A 150 6.93 -5.02 4.94
N PHE A 151 5.91 -5.88 4.97
CA PHE A 151 5.84 -7.06 4.12
C PHE A 151 5.87 -6.68 2.64
N CYS A 152 5.06 -5.71 2.21
CA CYS A 152 5.03 -5.24 0.83
C CYS A 152 6.39 -4.66 0.40
N ALA A 153 7.02 -3.82 1.23
CA ALA A 153 8.34 -3.25 0.97
C ALA A 153 9.43 -4.33 0.86
N TYR A 154 9.37 -5.36 1.71
CA TYR A 154 10.26 -6.51 1.61
C TYR A 154 10.07 -7.26 0.29
N MET A 155 8.82 -7.57 -0.08
CA MET A 155 8.49 -8.27 -1.33
C MET A 155 8.89 -7.46 -2.57
N ASP A 156 8.67 -6.15 -2.56
CA ASP A 156 9.07 -5.24 -3.63
C ASP A 156 10.60 -5.27 -3.85
N LEU A 157 11.38 -5.32 -2.77
CA LEU A 157 12.86 -5.32 -2.81
C LEU A 157 13.46 -6.63 -3.34
N ILE A 158 12.79 -7.76 -3.13
CA ILE A 158 13.28 -9.08 -3.56
C ILE A 158 12.73 -9.52 -4.92
N THR A 159 11.67 -8.87 -5.42
CA THR A 159 11.06 -9.24 -6.70
C THR A 159 11.95 -8.82 -7.87
N PRO A 160 12.40 -9.76 -8.73
CA PRO A 160 13.22 -9.44 -9.91
C PRO A 160 12.45 -8.55 -10.90
N GLY A 161 13.10 -7.52 -11.44
CA GLY A 161 12.48 -6.51 -12.31
C GLY A 161 12.25 -5.14 -11.64
N ALA A 162 12.72 -4.96 -10.40
CA ALA A 162 12.79 -3.68 -9.73
C ALA A 162 13.87 -2.77 -10.34
N SER A 163 13.69 -2.29 -11.57
CA SER A 163 14.24 -0.96 -11.85
C SER A 163 13.42 0.02 -11.00
N LEU A 164 14.08 1.00 -10.38
CA LEU A 164 13.42 2.00 -9.52
C LEU A 164 12.31 2.76 -10.29
N GLU A 165 12.38 2.74 -11.61
CA GLU A 165 11.49 3.42 -12.53
C GLU A 165 10.30 2.55 -12.98
N ALA A 166 10.47 1.22 -13.09
CA ALA A 166 9.37 0.33 -13.46
C ALA A 166 8.39 0.17 -12.30
N ASN A 167 7.09 0.34 -12.56
CA ASN A 167 6.02 0.21 -11.57
C ASN A 167 6.23 1.07 -10.30
N GLY A 168 6.88 2.23 -10.45
CA GLY A 168 7.20 3.12 -9.33
C GLY A 168 8.13 2.52 -8.27
N GLY A 169 8.96 1.53 -8.67
CA GLY A 169 9.87 0.82 -7.76
C GLY A 169 9.16 -0.13 -6.80
N ARG A 170 7.89 -0.47 -7.07
CA ARG A 170 7.05 -1.34 -6.23
C ARG A 170 6.38 -2.46 -7.04
N PRO A 171 7.17 -3.39 -7.63
CA PRO A 171 6.67 -4.40 -8.55
C PRO A 171 5.72 -5.43 -7.91
N PHE A 172 5.92 -5.78 -6.63
CA PHE A 172 5.02 -6.67 -5.90
C PHE A 172 3.73 -5.92 -5.56
N SER A 173 3.84 -4.75 -4.93
CA SER A 173 2.68 -3.98 -4.49
C SER A 173 1.78 -3.61 -5.67
N PHE A 174 2.36 -3.22 -6.80
CA PHE A 174 1.59 -2.88 -8.01
C PHE A 174 0.75 -4.03 -8.56
N ARG A 175 1.24 -5.27 -8.46
CA ARG A 175 0.56 -6.45 -9.06
C ARG A 175 -0.37 -7.15 -8.08
N TYR A 176 0.09 -7.32 -6.85
CA TYR A 176 -0.53 -8.23 -5.88
C TYR A 176 -1.31 -7.52 -4.79
N VAL A 177 -1.18 -6.21 -4.62
CA VAL A 177 -1.86 -5.47 -3.54
C VAL A 177 -2.96 -4.61 -4.10
N VAL A 178 -4.17 -4.75 -3.55
CA VAL A 178 -5.34 -3.94 -3.86
C VAL A 178 -5.67 -3.08 -2.65
N GLN A 179 -5.60 -1.76 -2.81
CA GLN A 179 -5.98 -0.82 -1.75
C GLN A 179 -7.50 -0.77 -1.57
N ALA A 180 -7.94 -0.18 -0.47
CA ALA A 180 -9.34 -0.17 -0.08
C ALA A 180 -10.28 0.51 -1.08
N ASP A 181 -9.80 1.58 -1.70
CA ASP A 181 -10.46 2.39 -2.73
C ASP A 181 -10.30 1.81 -4.13
N GLN A 182 -9.53 0.73 -4.28
CA GLN A 182 -9.22 0.12 -5.57
C GLN A 182 -10.04 -1.15 -5.82
N GLU A 183 -10.37 -1.34 -7.09
CA GLU A 183 -10.94 -2.59 -7.59
C GLU A 183 -9.82 -3.61 -7.89
N PRO A 184 -10.05 -4.91 -7.62
CA PRO A 184 -9.12 -5.96 -8.01
C PRO A 184 -8.88 -5.96 -9.53
N ASN A 185 -7.67 -6.33 -9.94
CA ASN A 185 -7.32 -6.40 -11.35
C ASN A 185 -7.81 -7.74 -11.91
N PRO A 186 -8.75 -7.78 -12.87
CA PRO A 186 -9.32 -9.03 -13.38
C PRO A 186 -8.30 -9.91 -14.13
N ASN A 187 -7.17 -9.34 -14.56
CA ASN A 187 -6.10 -10.06 -15.25
C ASN A 187 -5.09 -10.70 -14.28
N GLN A 188 -5.17 -10.39 -12.99
CA GLN A 188 -4.30 -10.96 -11.99
C GLN A 188 -5.03 -12.11 -11.28
N THR A 189 -4.41 -13.29 -11.29
CA THR A 189 -4.99 -14.49 -10.66
C THR A 189 -5.01 -14.39 -9.15
N LEU A 190 -3.92 -13.91 -8.54
CA LEU A 190 -3.73 -13.85 -7.09
C LEU A 190 -3.49 -12.41 -6.61
N GLN A 191 -4.27 -11.95 -5.62
CA GLN A 191 -4.13 -10.62 -5.01
C GLN A 191 -4.47 -10.63 -3.51
N ILE A 192 -3.92 -9.70 -2.74
CA ILE A 192 -4.34 -9.36 -1.37
C ILE A 192 -5.05 -8.03 -1.41
N LYS A 193 -6.29 -7.98 -0.91
CA LYS A 193 -7.04 -6.73 -0.75
C LYS A 193 -7.07 -6.29 0.70
N GLN A 194 -6.69 -5.04 0.93
CA GLN A 194 -6.85 -4.36 2.19
C GLN A 194 -8.15 -3.54 2.16
N PHE A 195 -8.95 -3.57 3.21
CA PHE A 195 -10.19 -2.79 3.31
C PHE A 195 -10.03 -1.62 4.28
N ALA A 196 -10.66 -0.48 3.96
CA ALA A 196 -10.73 0.71 4.81
C ALA A 196 -11.91 0.61 5.79
N ARG A 197 -12.02 -0.52 6.49
CA ARG A 197 -12.97 -0.69 7.59
C ARG A 197 -12.18 -0.93 8.87
N PRO A 198 -12.54 -0.30 10.00
CA PRO A 198 -12.08 -0.74 11.31
C PRO A 198 -12.85 -2.01 11.73
N PRO A 199 -12.17 -3.06 12.20
CA PRO A 199 -10.71 -3.23 12.23
C PRO A 199 -10.13 -3.53 10.86
N SER A 200 -8.84 -3.19 10.67
CA SER A 200 -8.12 -3.37 9.40
C SER A 200 -8.31 -4.80 8.88
N HIS A 201 -9.13 -4.93 7.85
CA HIS A 201 -9.53 -6.22 7.31
C HIS A 201 -8.79 -6.51 6.01
N PHE A 202 -8.48 -7.79 5.79
CA PHE A 202 -7.77 -8.28 4.62
C PHE A 202 -8.57 -9.41 3.99
N ALA A 203 -8.51 -9.53 2.67
CA ALA A 203 -8.96 -10.72 1.96
C ALA A 203 -7.92 -11.13 0.92
N VAL A 204 -7.91 -12.41 0.58
CA VAL A 204 -7.08 -12.93 -0.50
C VAL A 204 -7.99 -13.31 -1.66
N LEU A 205 -7.69 -12.82 -2.85
CA LEU A 205 -8.42 -13.13 -4.07
C LEU A 205 -7.60 -14.12 -4.89
N TYR A 206 -8.22 -15.23 -5.30
CA TYR A 206 -7.65 -16.16 -6.26
C TYR A 206 -8.68 -16.54 -7.33
N GLU A 207 -8.38 -16.31 -8.62
CA GLU A 207 -9.25 -16.62 -9.76
C GLU A 207 -10.71 -16.17 -9.57
N ARG A 208 -10.91 -14.95 -9.03
CA ARG A 208 -12.21 -14.34 -8.71
C ARG A 208 -12.93 -14.92 -7.48
N VAL A 209 -12.35 -15.89 -6.79
CA VAL A 209 -12.80 -16.36 -5.48
C VAL A 209 -12.20 -15.49 -4.40
N CYS A 210 -13.05 -14.99 -3.50
CA CYS A 210 -12.63 -14.23 -2.33
C CYS A 210 -12.49 -15.17 -1.13
N TYR A 211 -11.25 -15.37 -0.68
CA TYR A 211 -10.92 -16.01 0.59
C TYR A 211 -10.98 -14.96 1.68
N GLU A 212 -12.14 -14.87 2.33
CA GLU A 212 -12.32 -13.96 3.45
C GLU A 212 -11.51 -14.46 4.65
N VAL A 213 -10.79 -13.52 5.28
CA VAL A 213 -9.97 -13.82 6.44
C VAL A 213 -10.76 -13.49 7.69
N PRO A 214 -10.83 -14.36 8.70
CA PRO A 214 -11.54 -14.06 9.92
C PRO A 214 -11.09 -12.73 10.54
N VAL A 215 -12.06 -11.92 10.96
CA VAL A 215 -11.81 -10.62 11.62
C VAL A 215 -11.26 -10.88 13.03
N ARG A 216 -9.95 -11.01 13.13
CA ARG A 216 -9.23 -11.32 14.38
C ARG A 216 -7.93 -10.52 14.46
N ARG A 217 -7.32 -10.51 15.65
CA ARG A 217 -6.00 -9.89 15.88
C ARG A 217 -4.97 -10.36 14.85
N ASP A 218 -4.94 -11.65 14.59
CA ASP A 218 -4.02 -12.31 13.65
C ASP A 218 -4.47 -12.27 12.17
N SER A 219 -5.52 -11.52 11.83
CA SER A 219 -6.05 -11.44 10.45
C SER A 219 -4.99 -11.11 9.41
N LEU A 220 -4.08 -10.16 9.68
CA LEU A 220 -2.96 -9.88 8.78
C LEU A 220 -2.10 -11.12 8.51
N PHE A 221 -1.69 -11.81 9.58
CA PHE A 221 -0.81 -12.98 9.46
C PHE A 221 -1.49 -14.10 8.70
N PHE A 222 -2.80 -14.30 8.95
CA PHE A 222 -3.60 -15.26 8.21
C PHE A 222 -3.73 -14.87 6.74
N ALA A 223 -3.96 -13.59 6.41
CA ALA A 223 -4.02 -13.13 5.02
C ALA A 223 -2.69 -13.36 4.28
N VAL A 224 -1.57 -12.99 4.90
CA VAL A 224 -0.23 -13.21 4.32
C VAL A 224 0.05 -14.70 4.16
N ALA A 225 -0.27 -15.52 5.16
CA ALA A 225 -0.09 -16.97 5.09
C ALA A 225 -0.92 -17.60 3.98
N THR A 226 -2.22 -17.26 3.90
CA THR A 226 -3.13 -17.74 2.85
C THR A 226 -2.65 -17.32 1.46
N PHE A 227 -2.21 -16.07 1.29
CA PHE A 227 -1.64 -15.60 0.02
C PHE A 227 -0.40 -16.38 -0.39
N LEU A 228 0.58 -16.54 0.51
CA LEU A 228 1.82 -17.26 0.22
C LEU A 228 1.55 -18.74 -0.07
N LEU A 229 0.55 -19.32 0.60
CA LEU A 229 0.18 -20.71 0.41
C LEU A 229 -0.55 -20.95 -0.92
N LEU A 230 -1.44 -20.03 -1.31
CA LEU A 230 -2.04 -20.05 -2.65
C LEU A 230 -0.97 -19.88 -3.73
N ALA A 231 -0.02 -18.96 -3.55
CA ALA A 231 1.12 -18.83 -4.46
C ALA A 231 1.90 -20.15 -4.57
N LYS A 232 2.13 -20.83 -3.44
CA LYS A 232 2.82 -22.14 -3.42
C LYS A 232 2.04 -23.24 -4.12
N GLU A 233 0.77 -23.43 -3.78
CA GLU A 233 -0.03 -24.57 -4.23
C GLU A 233 -0.63 -24.38 -5.63
N LYS A 234 -0.97 -23.14 -6.01
CA LYS A 234 -1.67 -22.83 -7.26
C LYS A 234 -0.78 -22.22 -8.33
N GLU A 235 0.21 -21.42 -7.93
CA GLU A 235 1.17 -20.76 -8.85
C GLU A 235 2.55 -21.44 -8.83
N ALA A 236 2.62 -22.70 -8.38
CA ALA A 236 3.86 -23.49 -8.25
C ALA A 236 5.00 -22.81 -7.44
N GLY A 237 4.65 -21.86 -6.55
CA GLY A 237 5.58 -21.07 -5.76
C GLY A 237 6.09 -19.80 -6.43
N TYR A 238 5.54 -19.42 -7.59
CA TYR A 238 5.98 -18.24 -8.33
C TYR A 238 5.05 -17.05 -8.15
N LEU A 239 5.65 -15.89 -7.88
CA LEU A 239 5.03 -14.57 -7.95
C LEU A 239 5.75 -13.79 -9.05
N GLY A 240 5.33 -14.01 -10.30
CA GLY A 240 6.04 -13.51 -11.47
C GLY A 240 7.39 -14.20 -11.58
N LEU A 241 8.48 -13.45 -11.47
CA LEU A 241 9.85 -13.99 -11.52
C LEU A 241 10.39 -14.39 -10.13
N LEU A 242 9.68 -14.05 -9.05
CA LEU A 242 10.09 -14.39 -7.69
C LEU A 242 9.59 -15.79 -7.32
N ASN A 243 10.47 -16.63 -6.79
CA ASN A 243 10.07 -17.92 -6.22
C ASN A 243 10.06 -17.86 -4.67
N VAL A 244 8.86 -17.94 -4.08
CA VAL A 244 8.66 -17.81 -2.61
C VAL A 244 9.02 -19.09 -1.84
N ASN A 245 9.20 -20.22 -2.52
CA ASN A 245 9.60 -21.49 -1.90
C ASN A 245 11.12 -21.59 -1.70
N THR A 246 11.88 -20.58 -2.13
CA THR A 246 13.34 -20.59 -1.96
C THR A 246 13.73 -20.27 -0.52
N LYS A 247 14.63 -21.07 0.05
CA LYS A 247 15.17 -20.88 1.42
C LYS A 247 15.87 -19.53 1.60
N SER A 248 16.30 -18.89 0.52
CA SER A 248 16.91 -17.55 0.51
C SER A 248 15.94 -16.46 0.96
N VAL A 249 14.64 -16.64 0.71
CA VAL A 249 13.60 -15.68 1.09
C VAL A 249 13.03 -16.00 2.49
N ARG A 250 13.36 -17.18 3.05
CA ARG A 250 12.98 -17.66 4.40
C ARG A 250 11.46 -17.72 4.65
N LEU A 251 10.64 -17.50 3.62
CA LEU A 251 9.19 -17.66 3.64
C LEU A 251 8.77 -19.14 3.54
N ASP A 252 9.69 -20.04 3.20
CA ASP A 252 9.51 -21.49 3.21
C ASP A 252 9.16 -22.01 4.63
N LEU A 253 9.60 -21.32 5.68
CA LEU A 253 9.23 -21.64 7.06
C LEU A 253 7.73 -21.42 7.32
N LEU A 254 7.11 -20.43 6.68
CA LEU A 254 5.67 -20.17 6.80
C LEU A 254 4.87 -21.22 6.00
N THR A 255 5.36 -21.60 4.82
CA THR A 255 4.60 -22.49 3.92
C THR A 255 4.87 -23.98 4.15
N SER A 256 5.91 -24.36 4.90
CA SER A 256 6.27 -25.78 5.14
C SER A 256 5.42 -26.46 6.23
N ARG A 257 4.75 -25.68 7.07
CA ARG A 257 3.92 -26.19 8.18
C ARG A 257 2.41 -25.96 7.98
N LEU A 258 2.01 -25.29 6.91
CA LEU A 258 0.62 -24.92 6.61
C LEU A 258 0.11 -25.65 5.37
N SER A 259 -1.15 -26.09 5.39
CA SER A 259 -1.89 -26.60 4.24
C SER A 259 -3.17 -25.78 4.05
N ILE A 260 -3.59 -25.56 2.79
CA ILE A 260 -4.79 -24.78 2.46
C ILE A 260 -6.01 -25.35 3.17
N ASN A 261 -6.12 -26.67 3.23
CA ASN A 261 -7.24 -27.36 3.87
C ASN A 261 -7.33 -27.07 5.38
N SER A 262 -6.20 -26.80 6.03
CA SER A 262 -6.15 -26.46 7.45
C SER A 262 -6.46 -24.99 7.73
N LEU A 263 -6.29 -24.10 6.74
CA LEU A 263 -6.62 -22.67 6.86
C LEU A 263 -8.09 -22.42 6.52
N ILE A 264 -8.65 -23.09 5.51
CA ILE A 264 -10.06 -22.91 5.10
C ILE A 264 -11.04 -23.47 6.16
N SER A 265 -10.60 -24.41 7.01
CA SER A 265 -11.42 -24.99 8.08
C SER A 265 -11.47 -24.19 9.38
N LEU A 266 -10.77 -23.06 9.47
CA LEU A 266 -10.69 -22.16 10.64
C LEU A 266 -11.56 -20.91 10.44
#